data_AF-A0A6B2G4K3-F1
#
_entry.id   AF-A0A6B2G4K3-F1
#
_cell.length_a   1.000
_cell.length_b   1.000
_cell.length_c   1.000
_cell.angle_alpha   90.00
_cell.angle_beta   90.00
_cell.angle_gamma   90.00
#
_symmetry.space_group_name_H-M   'P 1'
#
loop_
_entity.id
_entity.type
_entity.pdbx_description
1 polymer ?
#
loop_
_entity_poly.entity_id
_entity_poly.type
_entity_poly.pdbx_seq_one_letter_code
_entity_poly.pdbx_strand_id
1 'polypeptide(L)'
;KQKFNCLIVDVVLNHMSNDSPITKSHPESFYNLENRPHLKPAFLVDRALYYLTIGLVKTNGSKSKILSVNEIKKINSVLKNGVLSRVRIIEFYVVDIEKTIKKFANYIESKKYTLIKHSNCEINIIQDKKYRRLGCKIDLDCAFNKYLSNLTKINSQSFDSACVKLREQIKDLNQQKYIYVQGILDDIVNSSNGHIFYHFLDPNGPKQNFISAENPLISRYFSICCQDYVESSIENDEILMNSADCKYILANQGWVVGSPTFDFVSPESEVYVRRQLIAWADCAKIRWGNCRSDAPFIWDYMEKYVISMANCFDGFRIDNCHSTPIHVLEYLIDSSRKINPNLILIGELFTDSELEDNLFVNRVGLTCLIRERMSATSLTQLCHMVHRFGGTPIGSFFENQSSCVKVKPAVTRAMLTDMTHDNECLFIKYSPYEYLPSCAFVAMASCSIGSVRGFDEIVPYQVYKSVNLFFRLMSLASQNYTPHG
;
A
#
# COMPACT_ATOMS: atom_id res chain seq x y z
N LYS A 1 -21.90 24.80 11.92
CA LYS A 1 -22.05 24.55 13.37
C LYS A 1 -23.39 25.04 13.93
N GLN A 2 -23.83 26.30 13.74
CA GLN A 2 -25.10 26.78 14.34
C GLN A 2 -26.36 25.97 13.98
N LYS A 3 -26.40 25.32 12.80
CA LYS A 3 -27.53 24.46 12.36
C LYS A 3 -27.38 22.98 12.72
N PHE A 4 -26.15 22.52 12.96
CA PHE A 4 -25.83 21.09 13.14
C PHE A 4 -25.02 20.93 14.42
N ASN A 5 -25.52 20.13 15.36
CA ASN A 5 -24.94 20.00 16.70
C ASN A 5 -23.50 19.46 16.72
N CYS A 6 -23.10 18.67 15.71
CA CYS A 6 -21.75 18.11 15.57
C CYS A 6 -21.45 17.88 14.09
N LEU A 7 -20.24 18.25 13.65
CA LEU A 7 -19.73 18.00 12.30
C LEU A 7 -18.41 17.26 12.37
N ILE A 8 -18.30 16.16 11.64
CA ILE A 8 -17.09 15.33 11.55
C ILE A 8 -16.65 15.28 10.08
N VAL A 9 -15.33 15.30 9.85
CA VAL A 9 -14.74 15.24 8.51
C VAL A 9 -13.79 14.06 8.39
N ASP A 10 -13.71 13.47 7.20
CA ASP A 10 -12.67 12.50 6.87
C ASP A 10 -11.31 13.20 6.74
N VAL A 11 -10.29 12.63 7.40
CA VAL A 11 -8.91 13.08 7.32
C VAL A 11 -8.08 11.95 6.70
N VAL A 12 -7.56 12.22 5.49
CA VAL A 12 -6.72 11.29 4.74
C VAL A 12 -5.25 11.68 4.88
N LEU A 13 -4.44 10.80 5.47
CA LEU A 13 -3.03 11.06 5.79
C LEU A 13 -2.03 10.15 5.05
N ASN A 14 -2.54 9.13 4.36
CA ASN A 14 -1.72 8.08 3.75
C ASN A 14 -1.29 8.41 2.31
N HIS A 15 -2.07 9.24 1.62
CA HIS A 15 -1.91 9.51 0.20
C HIS A 15 -2.47 10.87 -0.22
N MET A 16 -2.15 11.27 -1.44
CA MET A 16 -2.68 12.45 -2.12
C MET A 16 -2.99 12.08 -3.56
N SER A 17 -3.92 12.78 -4.21
CA SER A 17 -4.16 12.61 -5.66
C SER A 17 -2.85 12.80 -6.44
N ASN A 18 -2.59 11.90 -7.39
CA ASN A 18 -1.40 11.94 -8.25
C ASN A 18 -1.37 13.17 -9.18
N ASP A 19 -2.53 13.79 -9.43
CA ASP A 19 -2.68 15.02 -10.22
C ASP A 19 -2.48 16.31 -9.41
N SER A 20 -2.25 16.21 -8.10
CA SER A 20 -1.99 17.36 -7.23
C SER A 20 -0.73 18.12 -7.69
N PRO A 21 -0.73 19.46 -7.73
CA PRO A 21 0.48 20.23 -8.04
C PRO A 21 1.68 19.90 -7.13
N ILE A 22 1.40 19.42 -5.91
CA ILE A 22 2.41 19.06 -4.92
C ILE A 22 3.24 17.85 -5.37
N THR A 23 2.67 16.92 -6.14
CA THR A 23 3.43 15.76 -6.67
C THR A 23 4.55 16.20 -7.61
N LYS A 24 4.38 17.36 -8.24
CA LYS A 24 5.37 17.98 -9.14
C LYS A 24 6.30 18.94 -8.40
N SER A 25 5.80 19.77 -7.49
CA SER A 25 6.63 20.76 -6.81
C SER A 25 7.44 20.18 -5.65
N HIS A 26 6.94 19.12 -5.00
CA HIS A 26 7.55 18.46 -3.84
C HIS A 26 7.57 16.92 -3.96
N PRO A 27 8.18 16.36 -5.02
CA PRO A 27 8.23 14.91 -5.24
C PRO A 27 8.91 14.15 -4.09
N GLU A 28 9.78 14.79 -3.31
CA GLU A 28 10.44 14.22 -2.14
C GLU A 28 9.47 13.85 -1.00
N SER A 29 8.27 14.44 -1.00
CA SER A 29 7.19 14.17 -0.03
C SER A 29 6.48 12.83 -0.26
N PHE A 30 6.80 12.14 -1.36
CA PHE A 30 6.22 10.87 -1.76
C PHE A 30 7.28 9.80 -1.86
N TYR A 31 6.86 8.53 -1.80
CA TYR A 31 7.77 7.44 -2.13
C TYR A 31 8.03 7.46 -3.64
N ASN A 32 9.30 7.56 -4.04
CA ASN A 32 9.70 7.68 -5.43
C ASN A 32 10.99 6.91 -5.72
N LEU A 33 11.40 6.83 -6.99
CA LEU A 33 12.56 6.00 -7.38
C LEU A 33 13.92 6.60 -7.00
N GLU A 34 13.97 7.88 -6.60
CA GLU A 34 15.17 8.52 -6.07
C GLU A 34 15.38 8.14 -4.60
N ASN A 35 14.35 8.29 -3.77
CA ASN A 35 14.41 8.01 -2.34
C ASN A 35 14.21 6.53 -1.98
N ARG A 36 13.61 5.74 -2.87
CA ARG A 36 13.47 4.27 -2.78
C ARG A 36 13.91 3.57 -4.07
N PRO A 37 15.23 3.46 -4.32
CA PRO A 37 15.74 2.81 -5.52
C PRO A 37 15.35 1.33 -5.65
N HIS A 38 15.02 0.65 -4.55
CA HIS A 38 14.58 -0.75 -4.56
C HIS A 38 13.26 -0.98 -5.31
N LEU A 39 12.49 0.08 -5.56
CA LEU A 39 11.26 0.04 -6.35
C LEU A 39 11.50 0.06 -7.87
N LYS A 40 12.73 0.30 -8.33
CA LYS A 40 13.06 0.36 -9.77
C LYS A 40 12.69 -0.91 -10.55
N PRO A 41 12.98 -2.14 -10.08
CA PRO A 41 12.54 -3.35 -10.76
C PRO A 41 11.00 -3.43 -10.85
N ALA A 42 10.29 -3.00 -9.81
CA ALA A 42 8.83 -2.98 -9.79
C ALA A 42 8.24 -1.98 -10.79
N PHE A 43 8.87 -0.81 -10.94
CA PHE A 43 8.48 0.18 -11.94
C PHE A 43 8.59 -0.38 -13.36
N LEU A 44 9.69 -1.04 -13.71
CA LEU A 44 9.81 -1.63 -15.04
C LEU A 44 8.78 -2.73 -15.29
N VAL A 45 8.44 -3.53 -14.28
CA VAL A 45 7.33 -4.50 -14.37
C VAL A 45 6.01 -3.77 -14.65
N ASP A 46 5.71 -2.71 -13.89
CA ASP A 46 4.50 -1.90 -14.08
C ASP A 46 4.39 -1.36 -15.50
N ARG A 47 5.49 -0.82 -16.05
CA ARG A 47 5.54 -0.34 -17.44
C ARG A 47 5.42 -1.45 -18.47
N ALA A 48 6.02 -2.61 -18.23
CA ALA A 48 5.87 -3.77 -19.11
C ALA A 48 4.42 -4.25 -19.21
N LEU A 49 3.70 -4.28 -18.08
CA LEU A 49 2.28 -4.61 -18.01
C LEU A 49 1.40 -3.54 -18.69
N TYR A 50 1.77 -2.27 -18.54
CA TYR A 50 1.09 -1.18 -19.23
C TYR A 50 1.23 -1.31 -20.76
N TYR A 51 2.44 -1.51 -21.28
CA TYR A 51 2.64 -1.69 -22.72
C TYR A 51 2.05 -2.97 -23.28
N LEU A 52 1.92 -4.03 -22.47
CA LEU A 52 1.11 -5.19 -22.84
C LEU A 52 -0.35 -4.76 -23.10
N THR A 53 -0.92 -3.92 -22.25
CA THR A 53 -2.27 -3.38 -22.46
C THR A 53 -2.35 -2.58 -23.76
N ILE A 54 -1.42 -1.65 -23.98
CA ILE A 54 -1.39 -0.83 -25.20
C ILE A 54 -1.25 -1.70 -26.45
N GLY A 55 -0.42 -2.75 -26.40
CA GLY A 55 -0.31 -3.73 -27.47
C GLY A 55 -1.64 -4.42 -27.76
N LEU A 56 -2.32 -4.91 -26.74
CA LEU A 56 -3.65 -5.56 -26.87
C LEU A 56 -4.71 -4.61 -27.42
N VAL A 57 -4.74 -3.36 -26.95
CA VAL A 57 -5.65 -2.33 -27.46
C VAL A 57 -5.40 -2.05 -28.95
N LYS A 58 -4.13 -2.01 -29.38
CA LYS A 58 -3.76 -1.81 -30.79
C LYS A 58 -4.18 -2.99 -31.68
N THR A 59 -4.04 -4.23 -31.19
CA THR A 59 -4.38 -5.42 -32.00
C THR A 59 -5.88 -5.69 -32.06
N ASN A 60 -6.60 -5.46 -30.97
CA ASN A 60 -8.00 -5.89 -30.80
C ASN A 60 -8.99 -4.71 -30.77
N GLY A 61 -8.51 -3.47 -30.79
CA GLY A 61 -9.30 -2.24 -30.75
C GLY A 61 -9.60 -1.75 -29.32
N SER A 62 -9.94 -0.46 -29.19
CA SER A 62 -10.17 0.26 -27.91
C SER A 62 -11.33 -0.25 -27.06
N LYS A 63 -12.02 -1.32 -27.47
CA LYS A 63 -13.11 -1.99 -26.74
C LYS A 63 -12.88 -3.49 -26.62
N SER A 64 -11.62 -3.89 -26.49
CA SER A 64 -11.24 -5.28 -26.28
C SER A 64 -11.87 -5.79 -24.99
N LYS A 65 -12.78 -6.77 -25.13
CA LYS A 65 -13.45 -7.40 -23.99
C LYS A 65 -12.67 -8.63 -23.57
N ILE A 66 -12.57 -8.86 -22.27
CA ILE A 66 -12.13 -10.15 -21.72
C ILE A 66 -13.39 -10.86 -21.28
N LEU A 67 -13.76 -11.90 -22.01
CA LEU A 67 -15.03 -12.61 -21.87
C LEU A 67 -14.85 -14.01 -21.30
N SER A 68 -13.63 -14.54 -21.27
CA SER A 68 -13.41 -15.93 -20.85
C SER A 68 -12.08 -16.16 -20.13
N VAL A 69 -12.08 -17.20 -19.29
CA VAL A 69 -10.87 -17.72 -18.63
C VAL A 69 -9.81 -18.17 -19.65
N ASN A 70 -10.23 -18.60 -20.84
CA ASN A 70 -9.29 -19.00 -21.90
C ASN A 70 -8.51 -17.80 -22.46
N GLU A 71 -9.10 -16.61 -22.53
CA GLU A 71 -8.39 -15.39 -22.92
C GLU A 71 -7.36 -14.99 -21.86
N ILE A 72 -7.73 -15.10 -20.58
CA ILE A 72 -6.78 -14.88 -19.48
C ILE A 72 -5.58 -15.84 -19.57
N LYS A 73 -5.81 -17.13 -19.87
CA LYS A 73 -4.72 -18.10 -20.09
C LYS A 73 -3.79 -17.70 -21.25
N LYS A 74 -4.35 -17.18 -22.36
CA LYS A 74 -3.53 -16.67 -23.48
C LYS A 74 -2.71 -15.46 -23.06
N ILE A 75 -3.31 -14.51 -22.34
CA ILE A 75 -2.62 -13.34 -21.79
C ILE A 75 -1.48 -13.79 -20.86
N ASN A 76 -1.71 -14.76 -19.98
CA ASN A 76 -0.69 -15.28 -19.05
C ASN A 76 0.49 -15.91 -19.79
N SER A 77 0.24 -16.63 -20.89
CA SER A 77 1.32 -17.18 -21.74
C SER A 77 2.18 -16.07 -22.37
N VAL A 78 1.54 -15.01 -22.88
CA VAL A 78 2.22 -13.84 -23.45
C VAL A 78 3.00 -13.09 -22.37
N LEU A 79 2.42 -12.93 -21.18
CA LEU A 79 3.05 -12.30 -20.03
C LEU A 79 4.33 -13.03 -19.62
N LYS A 80 4.24 -14.35 -19.42
CA LYS A 80 5.35 -15.18 -18.94
C LYS A 80 6.47 -15.30 -19.98
N ASN A 81 6.14 -15.62 -21.23
CA ASN A 81 7.15 -15.96 -22.24
C ASN A 81 7.63 -14.72 -23.04
N GLY A 82 6.78 -13.70 -23.18
CA GLY A 82 7.04 -12.55 -24.03
C GLY A 82 7.41 -11.27 -23.27
N VAL A 83 6.61 -10.89 -22.27
CA VAL A 83 6.74 -9.58 -21.61
C VAL A 83 7.82 -9.61 -20.53
N LEU A 84 7.70 -10.51 -19.55
CA LEU A 84 8.58 -10.53 -18.38
C LEU A 84 10.03 -10.90 -18.74
N SER A 85 10.23 -11.73 -19.76
CA SER A 85 11.56 -12.10 -20.27
C SER A 85 12.35 -10.89 -20.78
N ARG A 86 11.67 -9.90 -21.38
CA ARG A 86 12.29 -8.67 -21.92
C ARG A 86 12.68 -7.66 -20.84
N VAL A 87 12.02 -7.68 -19.69
CA VAL A 87 12.33 -6.77 -18.57
C VAL A 87 13.71 -7.06 -17.96
N ARG A 88 14.17 -8.32 -18.05
CA ARG A 88 15.45 -8.80 -17.52
C ARG A 88 15.64 -8.44 -16.04
N ILE A 89 14.62 -8.74 -15.22
CA ILE A 89 14.61 -8.41 -13.78
C ILE A 89 15.85 -8.97 -13.04
N ILE A 90 16.33 -10.14 -13.45
CA ILE A 90 17.51 -10.78 -12.85
C ILE A 90 18.74 -9.88 -12.80
N GLU A 91 18.91 -8.99 -13.78
CA GLU A 91 20.06 -8.09 -13.85
C GLU A 91 20.12 -7.15 -12.64
N PHE A 92 19.02 -6.88 -11.95
CA PHE A 92 19.02 -6.06 -10.73
C PHE A 92 19.54 -6.79 -9.48
N TYR A 93 19.69 -8.12 -9.55
CA TYR A 93 20.01 -8.96 -8.38
C TYR A 93 21.33 -9.72 -8.50
N VAL A 94 21.93 -9.76 -9.70
CA VAL A 94 23.16 -10.53 -9.96
C VAL A 94 24.41 -9.66 -10.09
N VAL A 95 25.55 -10.31 -9.94
CA VAL A 95 26.87 -9.71 -10.06
C VAL A 95 27.42 -9.92 -11.47
N ASP A 96 27.97 -8.86 -12.08
CA ASP A 96 28.76 -8.98 -13.31
C ASP A 96 30.06 -9.73 -13.02
N ILE A 97 30.14 -10.96 -13.52
CA ILE A 97 31.28 -11.87 -13.29
C ILE A 97 32.57 -11.24 -13.81
N GLU A 98 32.63 -10.88 -15.09
CA GLU A 98 33.88 -10.45 -15.73
C GLU A 98 34.36 -9.10 -15.19
N LYS A 99 33.43 -8.18 -14.92
CA LYS A 99 33.76 -6.91 -14.27
C LYS A 99 34.26 -7.11 -12.83
N THR A 100 33.74 -8.09 -12.11
CA THR A 100 34.15 -8.39 -10.73
C THR A 100 35.52 -9.06 -10.70
N ILE A 101 35.79 -9.99 -11.61
CA ILE A 101 37.13 -10.60 -11.74
C ILE A 101 38.18 -9.54 -12.09
N LYS A 102 37.89 -8.62 -13.02
CA LYS A 102 38.80 -7.50 -13.33
C LYS A 102 39.04 -6.60 -12.12
N LYS A 103 38.00 -6.29 -11.33
CA LYS A 103 38.14 -5.52 -10.09
C LYS A 103 38.98 -6.26 -9.05
N PHE A 104 38.79 -7.57 -8.92
CA PHE A 104 39.58 -8.39 -8.01
C PHE A 104 41.06 -8.40 -8.43
N ALA A 105 41.37 -8.52 -9.72
CA ALA A 105 42.73 -8.40 -10.23
C ALA A 105 43.40 -7.07 -9.81
N ASN A 106 42.75 -5.95 -10.12
CA ASN A 106 43.25 -4.63 -9.73
C ASN A 106 43.37 -4.47 -8.20
N TYR A 107 42.48 -5.12 -7.43
CA TYR A 107 42.50 -5.12 -5.97
C TYR A 107 43.75 -5.81 -5.41
N ILE A 108 44.13 -6.95 -5.99
CA ILE A 108 45.35 -7.67 -5.62
C ILE A 108 46.61 -6.91 -6.04
N GLU A 109 46.66 -6.39 -7.27
CA GLU A 109 47.79 -5.61 -7.78
C GLU A 109 48.07 -4.36 -6.95
N SER A 110 47.01 -3.66 -6.55
CA SER A 110 47.12 -2.45 -5.73
C SER A 110 47.44 -2.71 -4.25
N LYS A 111 47.55 -3.98 -3.82
CA LYS A 111 47.80 -4.40 -2.43
C LYS A 111 46.86 -3.75 -1.41
N LYS A 112 45.61 -3.51 -1.81
CA LYS A 112 44.58 -2.84 -0.98
C LYS A 112 43.86 -3.80 -0.03
N TYR A 113 44.21 -5.08 -0.02
CA TYR A 113 43.55 -6.11 0.77
C TYR A 113 43.89 -6.02 2.26
N THR A 114 42.90 -6.32 3.09
CA THR A 114 43.08 -6.42 4.55
C THR A 114 42.97 -7.87 4.99
N LEU A 115 43.93 -8.34 5.78
CA LEU A 115 43.86 -9.65 6.43
C LEU A 115 42.75 -9.62 7.48
N ILE A 116 41.64 -10.32 7.20
CA ILE A 116 40.55 -10.48 8.16
C ILE A 116 40.95 -11.63 9.11
N LYS A 117 41.10 -11.33 10.41
CA LYS A 117 41.52 -12.31 11.43
C LYS A 117 40.47 -13.40 11.74
N HIS A 118 39.24 -13.23 11.27
CA HIS A 118 38.14 -14.17 11.50
C HIS A 118 38.00 -15.18 10.35
N SER A 119 37.84 -16.45 10.70
CA SER A 119 37.77 -17.60 9.78
C SER A 119 36.46 -17.71 8.98
N ASN A 120 35.40 -16.99 9.37
CA ASN A 120 34.11 -17.00 8.67
C ASN A 120 33.94 -15.72 7.83
N CYS A 121 34.50 -15.71 6.62
CA CYS A 121 34.22 -14.70 5.61
C CYS A 121 33.51 -15.36 4.42
N GLU A 122 32.18 -15.47 4.50
CA GLU A 122 31.38 -16.02 3.41
C GLU A 122 31.21 -14.98 2.29
N ILE A 123 31.43 -15.43 1.05
CA ILE A 123 31.24 -14.59 -0.14
C ILE A 123 29.75 -14.63 -0.50
N ASN A 124 29.05 -13.52 -0.26
CA ASN A 124 27.64 -13.35 -0.57
C ASN A 124 27.43 -12.17 -1.54
N ILE A 125 26.31 -12.20 -2.27
CA ILE A 125 25.91 -11.07 -3.12
C ILE A 125 25.39 -9.94 -2.25
N ILE A 126 26.02 -8.78 -2.38
CA ILE A 126 25.62 -7.51 -1.76
C ILE A 126 24.78 -6.74 -2.78
N GLN A 127 23.51 -6.49 -2.44
CA GLN A 127 22.56 -5.75 -3.27
C GLN A 127 23.06 -4.32 -3.58
N ASP A 128 22.93 -3.88 -4.83
CA ASP A 128 23.26 -2.48 -5.19
C ASP A 128 22.24 -1.53 -4.57
N LYS A 129 22.68 -0.60 -3.72
CA LYS A 129 21.80 0.40 -3.07
C LYS A 129 21.03 1.26 -4.08
N LYS A 130 21.54 1.41 -5.31
CA LYS A 130 20.88 2.16 -6.40
C LYS A 130 20.07 1.28 -7.35
N TYR A 131 20.06 -0.03 -7.14
CA TYR A 131 19.39 -1.03 -7.98
C TYR A 131 19.67 -0.80 -9.46
N ARG A 132 20.96 -0.73 -9.84
CA ARG A 132 21.37 -0.71 -11.24
C ARG A 132 21.50 -2.13 -11.78
N ARG A 133 21.25 -2.30 -13.08
CA ARG A 133 21.54 -3.55 -13.78
C ARG A 133 23.01 -3.95 -13.60
N LEU A 134 23.22 -5.20 -13.25
CA LEU A 134 24.49 -5.84 -12.92
C LEU A 134 25.32 -5.03 -11.90
N GLY A 135 24.61 -4.33 -11.00
CA GLY A 135 25.19 -3.41 -10.03
C GLY A 135 25.63 -4.08 -8.73
N CYS A 136 25.12 -5.28 -8.44
CA CYS A 136 25.45 -6.02 -7.22
C CYS A 136 26.94 -6.34 -7.14
N LYS A 137 27.42 -6.52 -5.92
CA LYS A 137 28.85 -6.72 -5.64
C LYS A 137 29.05 -7.90 -4.72
N ILE A 138 30.31 -8.27 -4.52
CA ILE A 138 30.75 -9.16 -3.46
C ILE A 138 31.79 -8.43 -2.61
N ASP A 139 32.03 -8.95 -1.42
CA ASP A 139 33.15 -8.53 -0.58
C ASP A 139 34.47 -9.07 -1.14
N LEU A 140 35.35 -8.17 -1.58
CA LEU A 140 36.65 -8.54 -2.16
C LEU A 140 37.67 -8.96 -1.09
N ASP A 141 37.53 -8.46 0.14
CA ASP A 141 38.37 -8.93 1.26
C ASP A 141 37.99 -10.36 1.63
N CYS A 142 36.70 -10.71 1.65
CA CYS A 142 36.31 -12.12 1.83
C CYS A 142 36.83 -13.00 0.70
N ALA A 143 36.76 -12.55 -0.55
CA ALA A 143 37.31 -13.30 -1.68
C ALA A 143 38.84 -13.51 -1.55
N PHE A 144 39.57 -12.46 -1.17
CA PHE A 144 41.00 -12.54 -0.90
C PHE A 144 41.31 -13.51 0.24
N ASN A 145 40.61 -13.37 1.37
CA ASN A 145 40.85 -14.20 2.54
C ASN A 145 40.54 -15.68 2.27
N LYS A 146 39.49 -15.98 1.52
CA LYS A 146 39.12 -17.36 1.17
C LYS A 146 40.12 -18.05 0.24
N TYR A 147 40.66 -17.33 -0.76
CA TYR A 147 41.45 -17.96 -1.83
C TYR A 147 42.95 -17.71 -1.78
N LEU A 148 43.41 -16.62 -1.17
CA LEU A 148 44.80 -16.16 -1.26
C LEU A 148 45.50 -15.92 0.08
N SER A 149 44.79 -15.70 1.20
CA SER A 149 45.42 -15.35 2.49
C SER A 149 46.37 -16.39 3.07
N ASN A 150 46.10 -17.68 2.83
CA ASN A 150 46.89 -18.80 3.36
C ASN A 150 48.17 -19.07 2.55
N LEU A 151 48.41 -18.32 1.47
CA LEU A 151 49.58 -18.51 0.61
C LEU A 151 50.77 -17.68 1.11
N THR A 152 51.94 -18.31 1.17
CA THR A 152 53.20 -17.64 1.54
C THR A 152 53.66 -16.61 0.51
N LYS A 153 53.32 -16.81 -0.77
CA LYS A 153 53.57 -15.87 -1.87
C LYS A 153 52.50 -16.03 -2.95
N ILE A 154 51.94 -14.90 -3.39
CA ILE A 154 51.00 -14.86 -4.51
C ILE A 154 51.82 -14.83 -5.80
N ASN A 155 51.76 -15.92 -6.58
CA ASN A 155 52.32 -16.02 -7.93
C ASN A 155 51.20 -16.06 -8.98
N SER A 156 51.55 -15.94 -10.27
CA SER A 156 50.57 -15.91 -11.38
C SER A 156 49.62 -17.11 -11.35
N GLN A 157 50.15 -18.32 -11.16
CA GLN A 157 49.34 -19.55 -11.13
C GLN A 157 48.34 -19.59 -9.97
N SER A 158 48.75 -19.16 -8.78
CA SER A 158 47.87 -19.08 -7.61
C SER A 158 46.78 -18.03 -7.78
N PHE A 159 47.11 -16.92 -8.43
CA PHE A 159 46.17 -15.85 -8.74
C PHE A 159 45.15 -16.28 -9.81
N ASP A 160 45.61 -16.93 -10.88
CA ASP A 160 44.73 -17.48 -11.92
C ASP A 160 43.78 -18.53 -11.35
N SER A 161 44.28 -19.41 -10.48
CA SER A 161 43.44 -20.39 -9.77
C SER A 161 42.39 -19.73 -8.89
N ALA A 162 42.74 -18.66 -8.16
CA ALA A 162 41.80 -17.89 -7.36
C ALA A 162 40.72 -17.22 -8.22
N CYS A 163 41.09 -16.67 -9.39
CA CYS A 163 40.14 -16.07 -10.33
C CYS A 163 39.16 -17.11 -10.92
N VAL A 164 39.63 -18.32 -11.22
CA VAL A 164 38.76 -19.42 -11.68
C VAL A 164 37.77 -19.81 -10.58
N LYS A 165 38.24 -20.06 -9.36
CA LYS A 165 37.39 -20.44 -8.22
C LYS A 165 36.38 -19.35 -7.87
N LEU A 166 36.80 -18.09 -7.89
CA LEU A 166 35.91 -16.96 -7.65
C LEU A 166 34.85 -16.84 -8.75
N ARG A 167 35.23 -17.06 -10.01
CA ARG A 167 34.28 -17.06 -11.14
C ARG A 167 33.22 -18.14 -10.97
N GLU A 168 33.60 -19.36 -10.57
CA GLU A 168 32.67 -20.45 -10.28
C GLU A 168 31.75 -20.11 -9.11
N GLN A 169 32.30 -19.60 -8.00
CA GLN A 169 31.50 -19.18 -6.85
C GLN A 169 30.47 -18.10 -7.22
N ILE A 170 30.84 -17.09 -8.02
CA ILE A 170 29.91 -16.05 -8.46
C ILE A 170 28.84 -16.64 -9.39
N LYS A 171 29.18 -17.61 -10.26
CA LYS A 171 28.19 -18.31 -11.08
C LYS A 171 27.15 -19.02 -10.22
N ASP A 172 27.57 -19.73 -9.18
CA ASP A 172 26.67 -20.42 -8.26
C ASP A 172 25.77 -19.44 -7.50
N LEU A 173 26.34 -18.34 -7.00
CA LEU A 173 25.57 -17.29 -6.32
C LEU A 173 24.55 -16.62 -7.26
N ASN A 174 24.94 -16.35 -8.51
CA ASN A 174 24.03 -15.83 -9.52
C ASN A 174 22.92 -16.84 -9.81
N GLN A 175 23.24 -18.14 -9.91
CA GLN A 175 22.25 -19.21 -10.10
C GLN A 175 21.22 -19.28 -8.97
N GLN A 176 21.64 -19.10 -7.71
CA GLN A 176 20.71 -18.98 -6.58
C GLN A 176 19.78 -17.77 -6.73
N LYS A 177 20.31 -16.63 -7.21
CA LYS A 177 19.48 -15.46 -7.51
C LYS A 177 18.52 -15.68 -8.68
N TYR A 178 18.87 -16.49 -9.67
CA TYR A 178 17.94 -16.89 -10.73
C TYR A 178 16.71 -17.62 -10.16
N ILE A 179 16.91 -18.57 -9.24
CA ILE A 179 15.81 -19.31 -8.60
C ILE A 179 14.91 -18.35 -7.80
N TYR A 180 15.52 -17.45 -7.03
CA TYR A 180 14.79 -16.46 -6.25
C TYR A 180 13.98 -15.49 -7.14
N VAL A 181 14.56 -14.97 -8.22
CA VAL A 181 13.86 -14.09 -9.18
C VAL A 181 12.78 -14.86 -9.95
N GLN A 182 12.99 -16.14 -10.24
CA GLN A 182 11.95 -16.97 -10.85
C GLN A 182 10.69 -17.03 -9.97
N GLY A 183 10.86 -17.15 -8.65
CA GLY A 183 9.74 -17.03 -7.69
C GLY A 183 9.03 -15.67 -7.75
N ILE A 184 9.77 -14.55 -7.90
CA ILE A 184 9.17 -13.22 -8.10
C ILE A 184 8.35 -13.19 -9.40
N LEU A 185 8.89 -13.74 -10.49
CA LEU A 185 8.21 -13.76 -11.79
C LEU A 185 6.92 -14.57 -11.74
N ASP A 186 6.93 -15.72 -11.06
CA ASP A 186 5.72 -16.54 -10.90
C ASP A 186 4.66 -15.82 -10.05
N ASP A 187 5.07 -15.10 -8.99
CA ASP A 187 4.16 -14.27 -8.20
C ASP A 187 3.57 -13.09 -8.98
N ILE A 188 4.36 -12.44 -9.85
CA ILE A 188 3.87 -11.39 -10.76
C ILE A 188 2.75 -11.95 -11.63
N VAL A 189 2.95 -13.13 -12.23
CA VAL A 189 1.95 -13.78 -13.10
C VAL A 189 0.70 -14.14 -12.29
N ASN A 190 0.86 -14.75 -11.12
CA ASN A 190 -0.25 -15.15 -10.26
C ASN A 190 -1.08 -13.96 -9.81
N SER A 191 -0.44 -12.89 -9.34
CA SER A 191 -1.12 -11.69 -8.86
C SER A 191 -1.79 -10.92 -10.01
N SER A 192 -1.13 -10.85 -11.17
CA SER A 192 -1.72 -10.28 -12.39
C SER A 192 -2.96 -11.07 -12.82
N ASN A 193 -2.89 -12.39 -12.79
CA ASN A 193 -4.01 -13.28 -13.13
C ASN A 193 -5.18 -13.10 -12.16
N GLY A 194 -4.91 -13.02 -10.85
CA GLY A 194 -5.92 -12.74 -9.84
C GLY A 194 -6.59 -11.38 -10.04
N HIS A 195 -5.81 -10.34 -10.35
CA HIS A 195 -6.32 -9.01 -10.67
C HIS A 195 -7.23 -9.02 -11.90
N ILE A 196 -6.78 -9.61 -13.01
CA ILE A 196 -7.56 -9.68 -14.26
C ILE A 196 -8.85 -10.48 -14.03
N PHE A 197 -8.77 -11.61 -13.34
CA PHE A 197 -9.95 -12.42 -13.03
C PHE A 197 -10.97 -11.60 -12.21
N TYR A 198 -10.52 -10.98 -11.12
CA TYR A 198 -11.39 -10.16 -10.27
C TYR A 198 -12.03 -9.01 -11.04
N HIS A 199 -11.25 -8.25 -11.81
CA HIS A 199 -11.75 -7.05 -12.48
C HIS A 199 -12.70 -7.36 -13.65
N PHE A 200 -12.51 -8.46 -14.37
CA PHE A 200 -13.23 -8.73 -15.62
C PHE A 200 -14.26 -9.86 -15.52
N LEU A 201 -14.00 -10.92 -14.76
CA LEU A 201 -14.80 -12.16 -14.80
C LEU A 201 -15.49 -12.52 -13.48
N ASP A 202 -14.95 -12.09 -12.35
CA ASP A 202 -15.49 -12.44 -11.04
C ASP A 202 -16.92 -11.87 -10.86
N PRO A 203 -17.90 -12.70 -10.48
CA PRO A 203 -19.27 -12.24 -10.22
C PRO A 203 -19.37 -11.11 -9.19
N ASN A 204 -18.46 -11.07 -8.23
CA ASN A 204 -18.36 -10.09 -7.14
C ASN A 204 -17.38 -8.95 -7.44
N GLY A 205 -16.75 -8.97 -8.62
CA GLY A 205 -15.85 -7.92 -9.07
C GLY A 205 -16.55 -6.78 -9.82
N PRO A 206 -15.80 -5.73 -10.22
CA PRO A 206 -16.35 -4.56 -10.88
C PRO A 206 -16.87 -4.81 -12.31
N LYS A 207 -16.63 -6.00 -12.89
CA LYS A 207 -17.07 -6.39 -14.25
C LYS A 207 -16.70 -5.34 -15.30
N GLN A 208 -15.42 -4.96 -15.32
CA GLN A 208 -14.87 -4.05 -16.31
C GLN A 208 -15.08 -4.60 -17.72
N ASN A 209 -15.67 -3.78 -18.58
CA ASN A 209 -16.12 -4.24 -19.90
C ASN A 209 -15.06 -4.08 -21.00
N PHE A 210 -14.05 -3.23 -20.80
CA PHE A 210 -13.04 -2.93 -21.82
C PHE A 210 -11.73 -2.48 -21.19
N ILE A 211 -10.63 -2.70 -21.93
CA ILE A 211 -9.31 -2.16 -21.63
C ILE A 211 -9.01 -0.93 -22.50
N SER A 212 -8.28 0.03 -21.92
CA SER A 212 -7.85 1.28 -22.56
C SER A 212 -6.53 1.76 -21.94
N ALA A 213 -5.99 2.89 -22.41
CA ALA A 213 -4.82 3.50 -21.77
C ALA A 213 -5.19 4.02 -20.36
N GLU A 214 -6.39 4.56 -20.21
CA GLU A 214 -6.92 5.12 -18.97
C GLU A 214 -7.37 4.02 -18.00
N ASN A 215 -7.93 2.93 -18.52
CA ASN A 215 -8.33 1.74 -17.77
C ASN A 215 -7.49 0.54 -18.24
N PRO A 216 -6.23 0.42 -17.75
CA PRO A 216 -5.35 -0.62 -18.20
C PRO A 216 -5.79 -2.01 -17.72
N LEU A 217 -5.26 -3.07 -18.35
CA LEU A 217 -5.54 -4.46 -17.99
C LEU A 217 -5.22 -4.76 -16.52
N ILE A 218 -4.18 -4.10 -16.00
CA ILE A 218 -3.72 -4.22 -14.63
C ILE A 218 -3.50 -2.81 -14.09
N SER A 219 -3.96 -2.56 -12.86
CA SER A 219 -3.84 -1.26 -12.19
C SER A 219 -2.37 -0.80 -12.08
N ARG A 220 -2.14 0.50 -12.32
CA ARG A 220 -0.80 1.09 -12.24
C ARG A 220 -0.34 1.25 -10.79
N TYR A 221 0.86 0.78 -10.51
CA TYR A 221 1.50 0.93 -9.19
C TYR A 221 2.30 2.23 -9.09
N PHE A 222 2.61 2.86 -10.22
CA PHE A 222 3.35 4.11 -10.24
C PHE A 222 2.62 5.17 -11.05
N SER A 223 2.71 6.41 -10.58
CA SER A 223 2.29 7.61 -11.30
C SER A 223 3.53 8.35 -11.79
N ILE A 224 3.55 8.70 -13.07
CA ILE A 224 4.65 9.46 -13.68
C ILE A 224 4.20 10.92 -13.79
N CYS A 225 4.71 11.76 -12.88
CA CYS A 225 4.30 13.17 -12.74
C CYS A 225 5.24 14.14 -13.47
N CYS A 226 6.12 13.65 -14.35
CA CYS A 226 7.04 14.48 -15.13
C CYS A 226 6.32 15.24 -16.26
N GLN A 227 6.68 16.50 -16.47
CA GLN A 227 5.94 17.42 -17.36
C GLN A 227 6.09 17.11 -18.85
N ASP A 228 7.27 16.68 -19.27
CA ASP A 228 7.59 16.37 -20.68
C ASP A 228 7.50 14.86 -20.98
N TYR A 229 6.86 14.11 -20.09
CA TYR A 229 6.74 12.67 -20.26
C TYR A 229 5.69 12.31 -21.31
N VAL A 230 6.13 11.57 -22.33
CA VAL A 230 5.26 10.99 -23.35
C VAL A 230 5.46 9.48 -23.36
N GLU A 231 4.37 8.76 -23.15
CA GLU A 231 4.38 7.30 -23.16
C GLU A 231 4.81 6.79 -24.55
N SER A 232 5.90 6.03 -24.57
CA SER A 232 6.51 5.58 -25.81
C SER A 232 6.90 4.11 -25.75
N SER A 233 7.95 3.77 -24.99
CA SER A 233 8.39 2.39 -24.80
C SER A 233 9.04 2.16 -23.44
N ILE A 234 9.18 0.89 -23.07
CA ILE A 234 9.84 0.49 -21.81
C ILE A 234 11.30 0.94 -21.74
N GLU A 235 11.99 1.02 -22.89
CA GLU A 235 13.38 1.48 -22.97
C GLU A 235 13.49 2.97 -22.60
N ASN A 236 12.55 3.80 -23.07
CA ASN A 236 12.51 5.22 -22.70
C ASN A 236 12.14 5.41 -21.22
N ASP A 237 11.23 4.59 -20.71
CA ASP A 237 10.89 4.60 -19.27
C ASP A 237 12.08 4.17 -18.41
N GLU A 238 12.90 3.23 -18.89
CA GLU A 238 14.14 2.84 -18.22
C GLU A 238 15.20 3.95 -18.24
N ILE A 239 15.29 4.73 -19.32
CA ILE A 239 16.14 5.92 -19.38
C ILE A 239 15.66 6.95 -18.34
N LEU A 240 14.36 7.23 -18.29
CA LEU A 240 13.76 8.13 -17.31
C LEU A 240 14.03 7.67 -15.87
N MET A 241 13.83 6.38 -15.58
CA MET A 241 14.10 5.74 -14.28
C MET A 241 15.56 5.92 -13.81
N ASN A 242 16.49 6.02 -14.74
CA ASN A 242 17.91 6.20 -14.45
C ASN A 242 18.39 7.66 -14.54
N SER A 243 17.49 8.59 -14.87
CA SER A 243 17.75 10.02 -14.94
C SER A 243 17.50 10.72 -13.58
N ALA A 244 17.75 12.03 -13.52
CA ALA A 244 17.39 12.86 -12.37
C ALA A 244 15.87 13.00 -12.18
N ASP A 245 15.08 12.76 -13.23
CA ASP A 245 13.62 12.87 -13.20
C ASP A 245 12.94 11.64 -12.61
N CYS A 246 13.70 10.62 -12.20
CA CYS A 246 13.16 9.45 -11.51
C CYS A 246 12.46 9.80 -10.18
N LYS A 247 12.73 10.97 -9.60
CA LYS A 247 12.02 11.52 -8.44
C LYS A 247 10.53 11.79 -8.72
N TYR A 248 10.13 11.99 -9.98
CA TYR A 248 8.74 12.21 -10.38
C TYR A 248 7.98 10.91 -10.69
N ILE A 249 8.63 9.75 -10.52
CA ILE A 249 7.97 8.45 -10.61
C ILE A 249 7.56 8.05 -9.19
N LEU A 250 6.30 8.28 -8.87
CA LEU A 250 5.75 8.15 -7.53
C LEU A 250 5.07 6.79 -7.35
N ALA A 251 5.33 6.13 -6.23
CA ALA A 251 4.63 4.91 -5.86
C ALA A 251 3.21 5.24 -5.40
N ASN A 252 2.24 4.53 -5.96
CA ASN A 252 0.84 4.66 -5.59
C ASN A 252 0.54 3.91 -4.29
N GLN A 253 -0.40 4.42 -3.50
CA GLN A 253 -0.88 3.79 -2.28
C GLN A 253 -1.85 2.64 -2.62
N GLY A 254 -2.11 1.80 -1.63
CA GLY A 254 -3.10 0.74 -1.69
C GLY A 254 -3.15 -0.01 -0.38
N TRP A 255 -3.58 -1.26 -0.45
CA TRP A 255 -3.59 -2.18 0.69
C TRP A 255 -3.14 -3.58 0.27
N VAL A 256 -2.66 -4.36 1.26
CA VAL A 256 -2.18 -5.73 1.08
C VAL A 256 -3.09 -6.66 1.87
N VAL A 257 -3.38 -7.84 1.31
CA VAL A 257 -4.21 -8.84 1.98
C VAL A 257 -3.46 -9.42 3.19
N GLY A 258 -4.07 -9.38 4.37
CA GLY A 258 -3.60 -10.10 5.55
C GLY A 258 -2.44 -9.48 6.33
N SER A 259 -2.08 -8.22 6.06
CA SER A 259 -1.13 -7.48 6.92
C SER A 259 -1.39 -5.97 6.87
N PRO A 260 -2.26 -5.44 7.76
CA PRO A 260 -2.73 -4.06 7.68
C PRO A 260 -1.67 -3.02 8.10
N THR A 261 -0.80 -3.35 9.06
CA THR A 261 0.15 -2.38 9.66
C THR A 261 1.58 -2.49 9.13
N PHE A 262 1.84 -3.42 8.21
CA PHE A 262 3.15 -3.60 7.60
C PHE A 262 3.49 -2.47 6.62
N ASP A 263 4.68 -1.87 6.76
CA ASP A 263 5.20 -0.92 5.76
C ASP A 263 5.60 -1.67 4.48
N PHE A 264 4.61 -1.87 3.62
CA PHE A 264 4.78 -2.58 2.36
C PHE A 264 5.64 -1.84 1.32
N VAL A 265 6.14 -0.64 1.62
CA VAL A 265 7.06 0.13 0.75
C VAL A 265 8.49 0.11 1.29
N SER A 266 8.73 -0.52 2.43
CA SER A 266 10.06 -0.61 3.01
C SER A 266 11.04 -1.34 2.07
N PRO A 267 12.35 -1.12 2.19
CA PRO A 267 13.37 -1.84 1.41
C PRO A 267 13.34 -3.36 1.59
N GLU A 268 12.79 -3.85 2.70
CA GLU A 268 12.62 -5.26 3.04
C GLU A 268 11.35 -5.86 2.42
N SER A 269 10.42 -5.02 1.94
CA SER A 269 9.18 -5.44 1.31
C SER A 269 9.36 -5.69 -0.19
N GLU A 270 8.76 -6.79 -0.66
CA GLU A 270 8.73 -7.18 -2.07
C GLU A 270 7.34 -7.00 -2.70
N VAL A 271 6.39 -6.40 -1.99
CA VAL A 271 4.98 -6.27 -2.40
C VAL A 271 4.84 -5.60 -3.77
N TYR A 272 5.57 -4.52 -4.03
CA TYR A 272 5.52 -3.81 -5.31
C TYR A 272 6.07 -4.65 -6.47
N VAL A 273 7.22 -5.31 -6.28
CA VAL A 273 7.84 -6.10 -7.36
C VAL A 273 7.06 -7.38 -7.64
N ARG A 274 6.48 -8.01 -6.62
CA ARG A 274 5.64 -9.21 -6.73
C ARG A 274 4.20 -8.94 -7.16
N ARG A 275 3.80 -7.67 -7.31
CA ARG A 275 2.44 -7.27 -7.70
C ARG A 275 1.35 -7.69 -6.71
N GLN A 276 1.66 -7.65 -5.41
CA GLN A 276 0.76 -8.06 -4.32
C GLN A 276 -0.02 -6.90 -3.68
N LEU A 277 0.07 -5.69 -4.24
CA LEU A 277 -0.66 -4.51 -3.79
C LEU A 277 -2.01 -4.38 -4.53
N ILE A 278 -3.09 -4.17 -3.79
CA ILE A 278 -4.34 -3.69 -4.39
C ILE A 278 -4.25 -2.17 -4.45
N ALA A 279 -3.76 -1.68 -5.59
CA ALA A 279 -3.34 -0.30 -5.77
C ALA A 279 -4.49 0.65 -6.10
N TRP A 280 -4.48 1.83 -5.48
CA TRP A 280 -5.28 2.98 -5.86
C TRP A 280 -4.49 3.83 -6.85
N ALA A 281 -4.72 3.60 -8.14
CA ALA A 281 -3.87 4.13 -9.22
C ALA A 281 -3.90 5.67 -9.37
N ASP A 282 -4.84 6.33 -8.71
CA ASP A 282 -5.05 7.79 -8.65
C ASP A 282 -4.40 8.44 -7.41
N CYS A 283 -3.82 7.63 -6.50
CA CYS A 283 -3.36 8.08 -5.20
C CYS A 283 -1.85 7.85 -5.02
N ALA A 284 -1.04 8.90 -5.00
CA ALA A 284 0.38 8.85 -4.67
C ALA A 284 0.59 8.68 -3.15
N LYS A 285 1.42 7.71 -2.73
CA LYS A 285 1.68 7.42 -1.33
C LYS A 285 2.60 8.48 -0.70
N ILE A 286 2.15 9.06 0.39
CA ILE A 286 2.93 10.05 1.17
C ILE A 286 4.07 9.36 1.92
N ARG A 287 5.26 9.96 1.90
CA ARG A 287 6.44 9.53 2.62
C ARG A 287 6.68 10.43 3.83
N TRP A 288 6.24 9.98 5.00
CA TRP A 288 6.44 10.69 6.26
C TRP A 288 7.88 10.63 6.79
N GLY A 289 8.58 9.52 6.53
CA GLY A 289 9.88 9.23 7.17
C GLY A 289 9.73 8.87 8.65
N ASN A 290 10.85 8.79 9.36
CA ASN A 290 10.87 8.52 10.80
C ASN A 290 10.62 9.79 11.61
N CYS A 291 10.91 10.96 11.04
CA CYS A 291 10.74 12.25 11.70
C CYS A 291 10.52 13.38 10.69
N ARG A 292 10.15 14.56 11.18
CA ARG A 292 9.86 15.75 10.36
C ARG A 292 11.01 16.15 9.43
N SER A 293 12.28 15.99 9.84
CA SER A 293 13.43 16.35 9.00
C SER A 293 13.59 15.47 7.77
N ASP A 294 13.00 14.26 7.75
CA ASP A 294 13.08 13.37 6.59
C ASP A 294 12.19 13.85 5.44
N ALA A 295 11.12 14.58 5.71
CA ALA A 295 10.15 15.06 4.72
C ALA A 295 9.48 16.38 5.17
N PRO A 296 10.24 17.47 5.42
CA PRO A 296 9.74 18.64 6.14
C PRO A 296 8.50 19.28 5.49
N PHE A 297 8.48 19.36 4.16
CA PHE A 297 7.35 19.97 3.46
C PHE A 297 6.01 19.28 3.77
N ILE A 298 5.94 17.94 3.71
CA ILE A 298 4.66 17.24 3.89
C ILE A 298 4.16 17.31 5.32
N TRP A 299 5.06 17.31 6.29
CA TRP A 299 4.72 17.53 7.69
C TRP A 299 4.09 18.91 7.90
N ASP A 300 4.70 19.96 7.37
CA ASP A 300 4.20 21.33 7.49
C ASP A 300 2.87 21.52 6.75
N TYR A 301 2.76 20.92 5.56
CA TYR A 301 1.56 20.97 4.75
C TYR A 301 0.39 20.29 5.45
N MET A 302 0.60 19.07 5.96
CA MET A 302 -0.43 18.29 6.61
C MET A 302 -0.78 18.81 8.00
N GLU A 303 0.17 19.40 8.73
CA GLU A 303 -0.10 20.09 9.99
C GLU A 303 -1.08 21.26 9.76
N LYS A 304 -0.84 22.08 8.73
CA LYS A 304 -1.78 23.16 8.35
C LYS A 304 -3.13 22.63 7.92
N TYR A 305 -3.16 21.51 7.19
CA TYR A 305 -4.39 20.84 6.77
C TYR A 305 -5.22 20.41 7.98
N VAL A 306 -4.66 19.63 8.91
CA VAL A 306 -5.40 19.13 10.08
C VAL A 306 -5.81 20.27 11.02
N ILE A 307 -4.97 21.31 11.18
CA ILE A 307 -5.32 22.52 11.94
C ILE A 307 -6.53 23.23 11.31
N SER A 308 -6.55 23.38 9.99
CA SER A 308 -7.68 23.98 9.27
C SER A 308 -8.96 23.16 9.47
N MET A 309 -8.86 21.83 9.41
CA MET A 309 -10.00 20.95 9.67
C MET A 309 -10.46 21.04 11.14
N ALA A 310 -9.55 21.10 12.10
CA ALA A 310 -9.88 21.21 13.53
C ALA A 310 -10.62 22.53 13.87
N ASN A 311 -10.31 23.62 13.16
CA ASN A 311 -11.04 24.89 13.30
C ASN A 311 -12.49 24.77 12.78
N CYS A 312 -12.69 24.03 11.69
CA CYS A 312 -13.97 23.95 11.00
C CYS A 312 -14.92 22.88 11.56
N PHE A 313 -14.37 21.77 12.08
CA PHE A 313 -15.11 20.56 12.46
C PHE A 313 -14.98 20.27 13.96
N ASP A 314 -15.86 19.42 14.48
CA ASP A 314 -15.90 19.01 15.89
C ASP A 314 -15.15 17.68 16.10
N GLY A 315 -14.90 16.94 15.02
CA GLY A 315 -14.14 15.70 15.06
C GLY A 315 -13.59 15.26 13.71
N PHE A 316 -12.73 14.25 13.74
CA PHE A 316 -12.16 13.59 12.56
C PHE A 316 -12.58 12.12 12.51
N ARG A 317 -12.93 11.65 11.31
CA ARG A 317 -12.81 10.24 10.93
C ARG A 317 -11.43 10.08 10.29
N ILE A 318 -10.60 9.21 10.86
CA ILE A 318 -9.25 8.93 10.34
C ILE A 318 -9.36 7.72 9.42
N ASP A 319 -9.27 7.98 8.12
CA ASP A 319 -9.35 6.96 7.08
C ASP A 319 -8.13 6.06 7.09
N ASN A 320 -8.34 4.74 7.06
CA ASN A 320 -7.27 3.74 7.09
C ASN A 320 -6.19 4.05 8.16
N CYS A 321 -6.63 4.29 9.40
CA CYS A 321 -5.79 4.76 10.50
C CYS A 321 -4.58 3.85 10.77
N HIS A 322 -4.74 2.54 10.55
CA HIS A 322 -3.71 1.52 10.74
C HIS A 322 -2.56 1.63 9.71
N SER A 323 -2.80 2.28 8.56
CA SER A 323 -1.78 2.50 7.52
C SER A 323 -0.93 3.75 7.79
N THR A 324 -1.31 4.61 8.74
CA THR A 324 -0.56 5.81 9.10
C THR A 324 0.38 5.51 10.26
N PRO A 325 1.70 5.82 10.14
CA PRO A 325 2.63 5.61 11.25
C PRO A 325 2.18 6.32 12.53
N ILE A 326 2.23 5.62 13.67
CA ILE A 326 1.63 6.13 14.91
C ILE A 326 2.22 7.46 15.38
N HIS A 327 3.52 7.67 15.19
CA HIS A 327 4.19 8.93 15.57
C HIS A 327 3.72 10.13 14.73
N VAL A 328 3.26 9.90 13.49
CA VAL A 328 2.65 10.92 12.64
C VAL A 328 1.26 11.27 13.18
N LEU A 329 0.45 10.26 13.51
CA LEU A 329 -0.86 10.46 14.10
C LEU A 329 -0.78 11.25 15.40
N GLU A 330 0.09 10.84 16.33
CA GLU A 330 0.31 11.53 17.61
C GLU A 330 0.57 13.03 17.38
N TYR A 331 1.54 13.36 16.53
CA TYR A 331 1.89 14.76 16.26
C TYR A 331 0.74 15.57 15.64
N LEU A 332 0.08 15.03 14.61
CA LEU A 332 -0.97 15.76 13.88
C LEU A 332 -2.23 15.93 14.75
N ILE A 333 -2.57 14.92 15.53
CA ILE A 333 -3.69 14.96 16.46
C ILE A 333 -3.41 15.90 17.62
N ASP A 334 -2.20 15.88 18.20
CA ASP A 334 -1.82 16.83 19.26
C ASP A 334 -1.86 18.27 18.74
N SER A 335 -1.40 18.50 17.52
CA SER A 335 -1.47 19.81 16.86
C SER A 335 -2.92 20.26 16.64
N SER A 336 -3.80 19.32 16.29
CA SER A 336 -5.24 19.58 16.13
C SER A 336 -5.93 19.85 17.47
N ARG A 337 -5.55 19.14 18.54
CA ARG A 337 -6.12 19.30 19.88
C ARG A 337 -5.73 20.61 20.57
N LYS A 338 -4.59 21.20 20.21
CA LYS A 338 -4.25 22.57 20.63
C LYS A 338 -5.27 23.59 20.14
N ILE A 339 -5.91 23.33 19.00
CA ILE A 339 -6.93 24.18 18.39
C ILE A 339 -8.32 23.81 18.90
N ASN A 340 -8.63 22.51 18.92
CA ASN A 340 -9.89 21.97 19.43
C ASN A 340 -9.62 20.92 20.53
N PRO A 341 -9.59 21.32 21.81
CA PRO A 341 -9.31 20.39 22.91
C PRO A 341 -10.32 19.25 23.06
N ASN A 342 -11.54 19.44 22.54
CA ASN A 342 -12.65 18.47 22.61
C ASN A 342 -12.81 17.67 21.30
N LEU A 343 -11.77 17.65 20.44
CA LEU A 343 -11.82 16.98 19.15
C LEU A 343 -12.18 15.49 19.29
N ILE A 344 -13.30 15.11 18.67
CA ILE A 344 -13.77 13.72 18.61
C ILE A 344 -12.95 12.98 17.55
N LEU A 345 -12.39 11.82 17.90
CA LEU A 345 -11.57 11.04 16.97
C LEU A 345 -12.15 9.65 16.75
N ILE A 346 -12.49 9.37 15.50
CA ILE A 346 -13.08 8.12 15.06
C ILE A 346 -12.05 7.43 14.17
N GLY A 347 -11.50 6.31 14.64
CA GLY A 347 -10.51 5.55 13.88
C GLY A 347 -11.16 4.46 13.03
N GLU A 348 -10.93 4.50 11.72
CA GLU A 348 -11.10 3.30 10.89
C GLU A 348 -9.88 2.40 11.08
N LEU A 349 -10.00 1.47 12.03
CA LEU A 349 -8.89 0.66 12.51
C LEU A 349 -9.27 -0.83 12.47
N PHE A 350 -8.60 -1.56 11.59
CA PHE A 350 -8.72 -2.99 11.39
C PHE A 350 -7.33 -3.60 11.52
N THR A 351 -6.93 -3.91 12.75
CA THR A 351 -5.65 -4.57 13.03
C THR A 351 -5.85 -6.08 13.23
N ASP A 352 -4.75 -6.83 13.28
CA ASP A 352 -4.79 -8.28 13.46
C ASP A 352 -5.05 -8.70 14.92
N SER A 353 -5.03 -7.75 15.87
CA SER A 353 -5.25 -8.03 17.28
C SER A 353 -5.84 -6.86 18.06
N GLU A 354 -6.66 -7.16 19.06
CA GLU A 354 -7.18 -6.15 19.99
C GLU A 354 -6.07 -5.42 20.77
N LEU A 355 -4.92 -6.07 20.97
CA LEU A 355 -3.76 -5.44 21.60
C LEU A 355 -3.23 -4.27 20.75
N GLU A 356 -3.14 -4.47 19.44
CA GLU A 356 -2.68 -3.45 18.50
C GLU A 356 -3.70 -2.32 18.38
N ASP A 357 -5.00 -2.64 18.31
CA ASP A 357 -6.08 -1.65 18.39
C ASP A 357 -5.92 -0.76 19.64
N ASN A 358 -5.72 -1.37 20.81
CA ASN A 358 -5.55 -0.65 22.06
C ASN A 358 -4.29 0.22 22.09
N LEU A 359 -3.22 -0.18 21.38
CA LEU A 359 -2.01 0.63 21.26
C LEU A 359 -2.30 1.93 20.50
N PHE A 360 -3.00 1.88 19.37
CA PHE A 360 -3.43 3.08 18.64
C PHE A 360 -4.38 3.94 19.46
N VAL A 361 -5.39 3.32 20.08
CA VAL A 361 -6.39 4.03 20.90
C VAL A 361 -5.73 4.81 22.03
N ASN A 362 -4.84 4.17 22.79
CA ASN A 362 -4.21 4.79 23.95
C ASN A 362 -3.20 5.87 23.57
N ARG A 363 -2.41 5.66 22.51
CA ARG A 363 -1.34 6.58 22.11
C ARG A 363 -1.86 7.78 21.33
N VAL A 364 -2.74 7.56 20.37
CA VAL A 364 -3.36 8.65 19.57
C VAL A 364 -4.49 9.33 20.35
N GLY A 365 -5.08 8.61 21.31
CA GLY A 365 -6.24 9.06 22.08
C GLY A 365 -7.53 9.00 21.28
N LEU A 366 -7.77 7.91 20.54
CA LEU A 366 -9.00 7.74 19.76
C LEU A 366 -10.23 7.70 20.69
N THR A 367 -11.31 8.37 20.30
CA THR A 367 -12.56 8.39 21.07
C THR A 367 -13.34 7.09 20.89
N CYS A 368 -13.41 6.59 19.66
CA CYS A 368 -14.02 5.31 19.32
C CYS A 368 -13.46 4.74 18.02
N LEU A 369 -13.67 3.44 17.81
CA LEU A 369 -13.32 2.72 16.58
C LEU A 369 -14.57 2.44 15.75
N ILE A 370 -14.46 2.53 14.42
CA ILE A 370 -15.52 2.09 13.51
C ILE A 370 -15.65 0.56 13.61
N ARG A 371 -16.88 0.09 13.73
CA ARG A 371 -17.25 -1.33 13.66
C ARG A 371 -18.46 -1.46 12.75
N GLU A 372 -18.43 -2.43 11.85
CA GLU A 372 -19.43 -2.52 10.79
C GLU A 372 -20.29 -3.76 10.96
N ARG A 373 -21.62 -3.60 11.06
CA ARG A 373 -22.58 -4.72 11.02
C ARG A 373 -22.38 -5.57 9.77
N MET A 374 -22.05 -4.95 8.63
CA MET A 374 -21.85 -5.63 7.35
C MET A 374 -20.67 -6.61 7.32
N SER A 375 -19.77 -6.54 8.30
CA SER A 375 -18.68 -7.51 8.46
C SER A 375 -19.16 -8.86 9.02
N ALA A 376 -20.31 -8.90 9.70
CA ALA A 376 -20.87 -10.14 10.24
C ALA A 376 -21.50 -10.99 9.12
N THR A 377 -20.96 -12.20 8.91
CA THR A 377 -21.44 -13.14 7.88
C THR A 377 -22.50 -14.11 8.40
N SER A 378 -22.80 -14.08 9.70
CA SER A 378 -23.85 -14.90 10.32
C SER A 378 -24.55 -14.17 11.46
N LEU A 379 -25.77 -14.61 11.80
CA LEU A 379 -26.52 -14.08 12.92
C LEU A 379 -25.75 -14.19 14.24
N THR A 380 -25.04 -15.31 14.46
CA THR A 380 -24.21 -15.50 15.65
C THR A 380 -23.12 -14.44 15.78
N GLN A 381 -22.44 -14.09 14.68
CA GLN A 381 -21.43 -13.04 14.69
C GLN A 381 -22.04 -11.67 14.96
N LEU A 382 -23.20 -11.37 14.37
CA LEU A 382 -23.93 -10.13 14.64
C LEU A 382 -24.34 -10.02 16.12
N CYS A 383 -24.88 -11.09 16.70
CA CYS A 383 -25.23 -11.15 18.12
C CYS A 383 -23.99 -10.94 19.00
N HIS A 384 -22.85 -11.56 18.69
CA HIS A 384 -21.60 -11.34 19.43
C HIS A 384 -21.13 -9.89 19.34
N MET A 385 -21.24 -9.26 18.17
CA MET A 385 -20.87 -7.85 17.97
C MET A 385 -21.75 -6.92 18.80
N VAL A 386 -23.08 -7.07 18.73
CA VAL A 386 -24.03 -6.27 19.51
C VAL A 386 -23.85 -6.54 21.01
N HIS A 387 -23.65 -7.80 21.42
CA HIS A 387 -23.40 -8.16 22.82
C HIS A 387 -22.13 -7.50 23.36
N ARG A 388 -21.03 -7.53 22.59
CA ARG A 388 -19.76 -6.90 22.97
C ARG A 388 -19.91 -5.41 23.25
N PHE A 389 -20.74 -4.72 22.47
CA PHE A 389 -21.01 -3.29 22.62
C PHE A 389 -22.33 -3.00 23.35
N GLY A 390 -22.97 -4.01 23.93
CA GLY A 390 -24.27 -3.93 24.60
C GLY A 390 -24.20 -3.40 26.04
N GLY A 391 -22.99 -3.28 26.59
CA GLY A 391 -22.74 -2.73 27.92
C GLY A 391 -22.58 -3.81 28.99
N THR A 392 -22.93 -3.46 30.23
CA THR A 392 -22.76 -4.33 31.40
C THR A 392 -23.94 -5.30 31.53
N PRO A 393 -23.71 -6.61 31.78
CA PRO A 393 -24.80 -7.57 31.96
C PRO A 393 -25.79 -7.18 33.07
N ILE A 394 -27.06 -7.54 32.87
CA ILE A 394 -28.11 -7.33 33.87
C ILE A 394 -27.77 -8.12 35.14
N GLY A 395 -27.87 -7.48 36.31
CA GLY A 395 -27.52 -8.08 37.60
C GLY A 395 -26.02 -8.13 37.90
N SER A 396 -25.19 -7.37 37.17
CA SER A 396 -23.77 -7.27 37.46
C SER A 396 -23.49 -6.72 38.87
N PHE A 397 -22.46 -7.24 39.51
CA PHE A 397 -22.01 -6.76 40.81
C PHE A 397 -21.38 -5.38 40.68
N PHE A 398 -21.85 -4.43 41.49
CA PHE A 398 -21.24 -3.12 41.61
C PHE A 398 -20.29 -3.11 42.81
N GLU A 399 -19.09 -2.57 42.60
CA GLU A 399 -18.22 -2.26 43.74
C GLU A 399 -18.87 -1.18 44.59
N ASN A 400 -18.82 -1.35 45.92
CA ASN A 400 -19.31 -0.35 46.86
C ASN A 400 -18.48 0.94 46.69
N GLN A 401 -19.10 1.96 46.09
CA GLN A 401 -18.42 3.21 45.77
C GLN A 401 -18.17 3.99 47.07
N SER A 402 -16.99 3.79 47.65
CA SER A 402 -16.37 4.81 48.50
C SER A 402 -16.17 6.08 47.67
N SER A 403 -15.92 7.23 48.29
CA SER A 403 -15.78 8.56 47.65
C SER A 403 -14.71 8.71 46.55
N CYS A 404 -14.06 7.62 46.12
CA CYS A 404 -13.08 7.57 45.05
C CYS A 404 -13.51 6.57 43.97
N VAL A 405 -13.58 7.03 42.70
CA VAL A 405 -13.80 6.17 41.53
C VAL A 405 -12.45 5.64 41.04
N LYS A 406 -12.30 4.31 40.96
CA LYS A 406 -11.10 3.69 40.39
C LYS A 406 -11.16 3.73 38.86
N VAL A 407 -10.10 4.25 38.23
CA VAL A 407 -9.92 4.14 36.77
C VAL A 407 -9.49 2.72 36.44
N LYS A 408 -10.24 2.04 35.58
CA LYS A 408 -10.00 0.65 35.17
C LYS A 408 -9.87 0.58 33.65
N PRO A 409 -9.10 -0.39 33.12
CA PRO A 409 -9.15 -0.73 31.70
C PRO A 409 -10.59 -1.07 31.30
N ALA A 410 -11.00 -0.59 30.14
CA ALA A 410 -12.31 -0.85 29.56
C ALA A 410 -12.16 -1.20 28.09
N VAL A 411 -13.15 -1.91 27.55
CA VAL A 411 -13.21 -2.16 26.11
C VAL A 411 -13.29 -0.81 25.39
N THR A 412 -12.47 -0.66 24.36
CA THR A 412 -12.48 0.52 23.51
C THR A 412 -13.89 0.79 22.97
N ARG A 413 -14.35 2.04 23.04
CA ARG A 413 -15.67 2.42 22.55
C ARG A 413 -15.77 2.18 21.04
N ALA A 414 -16.95 1.76 20.60
CA ALA A 414 -17.25 1.62 19.18
C ALA A 414 -18.18 2.73 18.68
N MET A 415 -18.01 3.08 17.41
CA MET A 415 -19.07 3.59 16.55
C MET A 415 -19.54 2.43 15.68
N LEU A 416 -20.65 1.80 16.08
CA LEU A 416 -21.22 0.66 15.39
C LEU A 416 -22.10 1.15 14.24
N THR A 417 -21.67 0.90 13.00
CA THR A 417 -22.41 1.32 11.82
C THR A 417 -23.24 0.18 11.25
N ASP A 418 -24.50 0.43 10.91
CA ASP A 418 -25.32 -0.54 10.19
C ASP A 418 -24.74 -0.84 8.80
N MET A 419 -24.33 0.20 8.08
CA MET A 419 -23.68 0.15 6.79
C MET A 419 -22.77 1.38 6.63
N THR A 420 -21.52 1.16 6.24
CA THR A 420 -20.59 2.24 5.87
C THR A 420 -20.70 2.56 4.38
N HIS A 421 -20.02 3.64 3.97
CA HIS A 421 -20.01 4.06 2.58
C HIS A 421 -19.17 3.16 1.66
N ASP A 422 -18.33 2.28 2.20
CA ASP A 422 -17.55 1.31 1.44
C ASP A 422 -18.23 -0.08 1.38
N ASN A 423 -19.28 -0.30 2.17
CA ASN A 423 -20.02 -1.56 2.15
C ASN A 423 -20.88 -1.73 0.89
N GLU A 424 -21.01 -2.99 0.45
CA GLU A 424 -22.04 -3.38 -0.50
C GLU A 424 -23.44 -3.06 0.06
N CYS A 425 -24.37 -2.69 -0.81
CA CYS A 425 -25.75 -2.44 -0.42
C CYS A 425 -26.38 -3.65 0.29
N LEU A 426 -27.01 -3.42 1.44
CA LEU A 426 -27.68 -4.46 2.24
C LEU A 426 -28.77 -5.21 1.43
N PHE A 427 -29.45 -4.52 0.51
CA PHE A 427 -30.44 -5.12 -0.39
C PHE A 427 -29.82 -6.24 -1.24
N ILE A 428 -28.63 -5.98 -1.80
CA ILE A 428 -27.93 -6.91 -2.70
C ILE A 428 -27.35 -8.07 -1.89
N LYS A 429 -26.70 -7.75 -0.77
CA LYS A 429 -25.99 -8.73 0.05
C LYS A 429 -26.93 -9.69 0.78
N TYR A 430 -28.11 -9.21 1.20
CA TYR A 430 -29.08 -10.00 1.95
C TYR A 430 -30.50 -9.87 1.38
N SER A 431 -31.23 -8.81 1.77
CA SER A 431 -32.65 -8.63 1.43
C SER A 431 -33.13 -7.21 1.76
N PRO A 432 -34.12 -6.64 1.06
CA PRO A 432 -34.80 -5.42 1.50
C PRO A 432 -35.40 -5.50 2.91
N TYR A 433 -35.77 -6.69 3.38
CA TYR A 433 -36.37 -6.86 4.71
C TYR A 433 -35.34 -6.77 5.85
N GLU A 434 -34.04 -6.78 5.56
CA GLU A 434 -32.98 -6.74 6.56
C GLU A 434 -32.68 -5.34 7.11
N TYR A 435 -33.12 -4.27 6.45
CA TYR A 435 -32.82 -2.89 6.86
C TYR A 435 -33.33 -2.59 8.26
N LEU A 436 -34.63 -2.84 8.52
CA LEU A 436 -35.26 -2.60 9.82
C LEU A 436 -34.64 -3.41 10.97
N PRO A 437 -34.52 -4.75 10.89
CA PRO A 437 -33.90 -5.51 11.97
C PRO A 437 -32.43 -5.12 12.15
N SER A 438 -31.67 -4.90 11.08
CA SER A 438 -30.25 -4.54 11.19
C SER A 438 -30.03 -3.22 11.92
N CYS A 439 -30.76 -2.17 11.56
CA CYS A 439 -30.65 -0.89 12.28
C CYS A 439 -31.16 -1.00 13.72
N ALA A 440 -32.22 -1.78 13.98
CA ALA A 440 -32.70 -2.00 15.34
C ALA A 440 -31.64 -2.72 16.22
N PHE A 441 -30.98 -3.76 15.69
CA PHE A 441 -29.90 -4.45 16.40
C PHE A 441 -28.71 -3.52 16.71
N VAL A 442 -28.31 -2.70 15.75
CA VAL A 442 -27.25 -1.71 15.95
C VAL A 442 -27.67 -0.64 16.96
N ALA A 443 -28.89 -0.12 16.88
CA ALA A 443 -29.42 0.90 17.78
C ALA A 443 -29.61 0.40 19.23
N MET A 444 -29.79 -0.90 19.44
CA MET A 444 -29.83 -1.51 20.77
C MET A 444 -28.46 -1.61 21.44
N ALA A 445 -27.36 -1.45 20.70
CA ALA A 445 -26.03 -1.46 21.30
C ALA A 445 -25.81 -0.21 22.17
N SER A 446 -25.15 -0.37 23.31
CA SER A 446 -24.79 0.72 24.23
C SER A 446 -23.52 1.44 23.78
N CYS A 447 -23.49 1.90 22.52
CA CYS A 447 -22.36 2.60 21.91
C CYS A 447 -22.82 3.68 20.94
N SER A 448 -21.87 4.41 20.34
CA SER A 448 -22.21 5.34 19.26
C SER A 448 -22.65 4.54 18.03
N ILE A 449 -23.61 5.05 17.27
CA ILE A 449 -24.09 4.38 16.05
C ILE A 449 -23.91 5.28 14.84
N GLY A 450 -23.87 4.70 13.65
CA GLY A 450 -23.81 5.45 12.40
C GLY A 450 -24.47 4.73 11.24
N SER A 451 -24.88 5.51 10.25
CA SER A 451 -25.43 5.00 9.00
C SER A 451 -25.00 5.87 7.84
N VAL A 452 -24.76 5.24 6.68
CA VAL A 452 -24.50 5.97 5.44
C VAL A 452 -25.80 6.47 4.84
N ARG A 453 -25.77 7.69 4.27
CA ARG A 453 -26.89 8.20 3.47
C ARG A 453 -27.24 7.22 2.36
N GLY A 454 -28.52 6.90 2.20
CA GLY A 454 -29.01 5.87 1.29
C GLY A 454 -29.41 4.57 1.99
N PHE A 455 -28.95 4.32 3.22
CA PHE A 455 -29.39 3.16 4.01
C PHE A 455 -30.87 3.29 4.40
N ASP A 456 -31.23 4.36 5.13
CA ASP A 456 -32.61 4.63 5.55
C ASP A 456 -33.56 4.82 4.35
N GLU A 457 -33.02 5.31 3.23
CA GLU A 457 -33.75 5.47 1.96
C GLU A 457 -33.88 4.17 1.16
N ILE A 458 -33.30 3.07 1.63
CA ILE A 458 -33.34 1.75 0.98
C ILE A 458 -32.85 1.83 -0.48
N VAL A 459 -31.75 2.55 -0.70
CA VAL A 459 -31.13 2.65 -2.04
C VAL A 459 -30.65 1.25 -2.45
N PRO A 460 -31.15 0.66 -3.55
CA PRO A 460 -30.98 -0.77 -3.85
C PRO A 460 -29.65 -1.08 -4.56
N TYR A 461 -28.68 -0.18 -4.49
CA TYR A 461 -27.36 -0.32 -5.10
C TYR A 461 -26.32 0.43 -4.26
N GLN A 462 -25.07 -0.03 -4.34
CA GLN A 462 -23.97 0.67 -3.70
C GLN A 462 -23.70 1.99 -4.46
N VAL A 463 -23.67 3.09 -3.72
CA VAL A 463 -23.29 4.39 -4.28
C VAL A 463 -21.77 4.47 -4.32
N TYR A 464 -21.18 4.16 -5.46
CA TYR A 464 -19.74 4.29 -5.67
C TYR A 464 -19.30 5.76 -5.61
N LYS A 465 -18.06 6.01 -5.17
CA LYS A 465 -17.36 7.30 -5.04
C LYS A 465 -17.31 8.18 -6.31
N SER A 466 -17.97 7.79 -7.40
CA SER A 466 -18.14 8.63 -8.59
C SER A 466 -19.20 9.72 -8.37
N VAL A 467 -18.72 10.96 -8.42
CA VAL A 467 -19.43 12.23 -8.19
C VAL A 467 -20.78 12.33 -8.93
N ASN A 468 -20.93 11.69 -10.08
CA ASN A 468 -22.13 11.79 -10.91
C ASN A 468 -23.39 11.10 -10.34
N LEU A 469 -23.24 10.10 -9.46
CA LEU A 469 -24.42 9.42 -8.88
C LEU A 469 -24.97 10.14 -7.64
N PHE A 470 -24.09 10.72 -6.83
CA PHE A 470 -24.47 11.45 -5.61
C PHE A 470 -25.35 12.67 -5.91
N PHE A 471 -25.09 13.38 -7.03
CA PHE A 471 -25.92 14.49 -7.47
C PHE A 471 -27.35 14.08 -7.89
N ARG A 472 -27.58 12.85 -8.35
CA ARG A 472 -28.93 12.36 -8.68
C ARG A 472 -29.81 12.20 -7.43
N LEU A 473 -29.24 11.68 -6.34
CA LEU A 473 -29.93 11.50 -5.06
C LEU A 473 -30.30 12.85 -4.40
N MET A 474 -29.44 13.86 -4.49
CA MET A 474 -29.72 15.21 -3.98
C MET A 474 -30.84 15.92 -4.75
N SER A 475 -30.95 15.69 -6.07
CA SER A 475 -32.01 16.32 -6.88
C SER A 475 -33.42 15.86 -6.46
N LEU A 476 -33.58 14.58 -6.10
CA LEU A 476 -34.87 14.01 -5.66
C LEU A 476 -35.28 14.50 -4.27
N ALA A 477 -34.32 14.71 -3.36
CA ALA A 477 -34.60 15.27 -2.03
C ALA A 477 -34.97 16.77 -2.09
N SER A 478 -34.37 17.53 -3.02
CA SER A 478 -34.65 18.96 -3.18
C SER A 478 -36.01 19.27 -3.82
N GLN A 479 -36.63 18.31 -4.51
CA GLN A 479 -37.97 18.50 -5.09
C GLN A 479 -39.12 18.42 -4.07
N ASN A 480 -38.86 17.92 -2.85
CA ASN A 480 -39.86 17.78 -1.80
C ASN A 480 -39.82 18.88 -0.72
N TYR A 481 -38.98 19.90 -0.87
CA TYR A 481 -39.04 21.11 -0.04
C TYR A 481 -39.78 22.23 -0.79
N THR A 482 -41.10 22.10 -0.88
CA THR A 482 -41.96 23.29 -0.99
C THR A 482 -42.21 23.80 0.42
N PRO A 483 -41.86 25.06 0.75
CA PRO A 483 -42.32 25.64 2.00
C PRO A 483 -43.81 25.92 1.83
N HIS A 484 -44.65 25.05 2.36
CA HIS A 484 -46.03 25.42 2.65
C HIS A 484 -46.00 26.42 3.80
N GLY A 485 -46.49 27.62 3.52
CA GLY A 485 -46.53 28.76 4.43
C GLY A 485 -47.61 28.68 5.51
#